data_AF-A0A8H5TNJ9-F1
#
_entry.id   AF-A0A8H5TNJ9-F1
#
_cell.length_a   1.000
_cell.length_b   1.000
_cell.length_c   1.000
_cell.angle_alpha   90.00
_cell.angle_beta   90.00
_cell.angle_gamma   90.00
#
_symmetry.space_group_name_H-M   'P 1'
#
loop_
_entity.id
_entity.type
_entity.pdbx_description
1 polymer ?
#
loop_
_entity_poly.entity_id
_entity_poly.type
_entity_poly.pdbx_seq_one_letter_code
_entity_poly.pdbx_strand_id
1 'polypeptide(L)'
;MAIRHILNQDLSGHDGIEKTAITLLVCYLFTCFDHLAGNDVQAMKHLHGGVELSRNLDKLKLDNAGHIGPSDLGDLVVQVTSQIRRLDMQAVMFALDWTPSDIQESTMNQLKPSYIAFRSLAEAADSIYLLVAQAIRLRNTDEQMYPIGKSISPPLHSSPKDMLLDQLETWMGLFENMLRLQHSSCEVDAESNALITLLRLQHKTAWIFTSSYGPGREMEYDAFLPHFQQCVSMASKVVATYEHSSGSSTPTFTPEIGILPVLYIIGAKCRHFLIRREVLDILRRQNTREAAWNSACAARILERIIEIEEGGCGGDIVPPIMDEIAAWQRIEALSWLYVVTGSSTPRLDVTYTFCGVEEIHTEELML
;
A
#
# COMPACT_ATOMS: atom_id res chain seq x y z
N MET A 1 -15.27 0.82 23.11
CA MET A 1 -15.58 1.57 24.35
C MET A 1 -14.44 1.48 25.38
N ALA A 2 -13.75 0.34 25.52
CA ALA A 2 -12.59 0.19 26.42
C ALA A 2 -11.37 1.07 26.08
N ILE A 3 -11.03 1.22 24.79
CA ILE A 3 -9.86 2.02 24.33
C ILE A 3 -9.97 3.49 24.75
N ARG A 4 -11.17 4.10 24.61
CA ARG A 4 -11.44 5.49 25.07
C ARG A 4 -11.30 5.69 26.57
N HIS A 5 -11.51 4.64 27.37
CA HIS A 5 -11.40 4.75 28.82
C HIS A 5 -9.94 4.73 29.27
N ILE A 6 -9.07 4.04 28.53
CA ILE A 6 -7.62 3.99 28.77
C ILE A 6 -6.93 5.28 28.31
N LEU A 7 -7.36 5.85 27.18
CA LEU A 7 -6.86 7.15 26.67
C LEU A 7 -7.06 8.33 27.64
N ASN A 8 -8.00 8.21 28.59
CA ASN A 8 -8.34 9.27 29.54
C ASN A 8 -7.72 9.08 30.95
N GLN A 9 -6.88 8.06 31.16
CA GLN A 9 -6.18 7.86 32.43
C GLN A 9 -4.78 8.51 32.42
N ASP A 10 -4.36 9.08 33.55
CA ASP A 10 -3.01 9.64 33.71
C ASP A 10 -1.95 8.57 33.40
N LEU A 11 -1.17 8.81 32.33
CA LEU A 11 -0.12 7.92 31.83
C LEU A 11 1.21 8.09 32.59
N SER A 12 1.24 8.90 33.65
CA SER A 12 2.45 9.16 34.44
C SER A 12 2.73 8.05 35.45
N GLY A 13 3.74 7.21 35.17
CA GLY A 13 4.25 6.18 36.10
C GLY A 13 4.51 4.83 35.43
N HIS A 14 5.07 3.88 36.18
CA HIS A 14 5.35 2.52 35.70
C HIS A 14 4.08 1.79 35.22
N ASP A 15 2.96 1.98 35.93
CA ASP A 15 1.61 1.48 35.58
C ASP A 15 1.08 2.08 34.26
N GLY A 16 1.48 3.31 33.92
CA GLY A 16 1.08 3.98 32.66
C GLY A 16 1.77 3.39 31.43
N ILE A 17 3.07 3.06 31.53
CA ILE A 17 3.84 2.44 30.43
C ILE A 17 3.33 1.02 30.16
N GLU A 18 3.04 0.25 31.20
CA GLU A 18 2.48 -1.10 31.07
C GLU A 18 1.10 -1.09 30.41
N LYS A 19 0.19 -0.21 30.88
CA LYS A 19 -1.12 -0.02 30.23
C LYS A 19 -1.00 0.39 28.77
N THR A 20 -0.05 1.28 28.46
CA THR A 20 0.23 1.70 27.08
C THR A 20 0.67 0.51 26.22
N ALA A 21 1.65 -0.26 26.69
CA ALA A 21 2.18 -1.42 25.97
C ALA A 21 1.08 -2.45 25.69
N ILE A 22 0.28 -2.78 26.70
CA ILE A 22 -0.86 -3.69 26.56
C ILE A 22 -1.86 -3.15 25.55
N THR A 23 -2.20 -1.87 25.61
CA THR A 23 -3.22 -1.28 24.73
C THR A 23 -2.75 -1.21 23.28
N LEU A 24 -1.49 -0.83 23.03
CA LEU A 24 -0.90 -0.86 21.69
C LEU A 24 -0.88 -2.29 21.13
N LEU A 25 -0.46 -3.26 21.94
CA LEU A 25 -0.43 -4.67 21.53
C LEU A 25 -1.83 -5.18 21.20
N VAL A 26 -2.83 -4.84 22.02
CA VAL A 26 -4.24 -5.18 21.74
C VAL A 26 -4.72 -4.53 20.45
N CYS A 27 -4.42 -3.26 20.22
CA CYS A 27 -4.79 -2.59 18.96
C CYS A 27 -4.15 -3.28 17.75
N TYR A 28 -2.86 -3.60 17.83
CA TYR A 28 -2.14 -4.30 16.76
C TYR A 28 -2.71 -5.70 16.51
N LEU A 29 -2.84 -6.52 17.55
CA LEU A 29 -3.32 -7.90 17.43
C LEU A 29 -4.77 -7.97 16.95
N PHE A 30 -5.66 -7.09 17.43
CA PHE A 30 -7.04 -7.07 16.97
C PHE A 30 -7.16 -6.55 15.53
N THR A 31 -6.31 -5.62 15.11
CA THR A 31 -6.20 -5.26 13.68
C THR A 31 -5.88 -6.50 12.84
N CYS A 32 -4.89 -7.30 13.25
CA CYS A 32 -4.51 -8.53 12.56
C CYS A 32 -5.63 -9.59 12.56
N PHE A 33 -6.26 -9.84 13.72
CA PHE A 33 -7.32 -10.84 13.83
C PHE A 33 -8.58 -10.45 13.05
N ASP A 34 -8.96 -9.18 13.05
CA ASP A 34 -10.10 -8.73 12.25
C ASP A 34 -9.80 -8.80 10.75
N HIS A 35 -8.59 -8.46 10.29
CA HIS A 35 -8.19 -8.70 8.90
C HIS A 35 -8.24 -10.18 8.53
N LEU A 36 -7.77 -11.08 9.41
CA LEU A 36 -7.87 -12.53 9.22
C LEU A 36 -9.33 -12.99 9.13
N ALA A 37 -10.21 -12.42 9.93
CA ALA A 37 -11.65 -12.69 9.90
C ALA A 37 -12.37 -12.03 8.71
N GLY A 38 -11.70 -11.17 7.94
CA GLY A 38 -12.30 -10.38 6.87
C GLY A 38 -13.19 -9.23 7.38
N ASN A 39 -13.03 -8.83 8.64
CA ASN A 39 -13.79 -7.75 9.27
C ASN A 39 -13.02 -6.42 9.20
N ASP A 40 -12.71 -5.97 7.99
CA ASP A 40 -11.80 -4.85 7.76
C ASP A 40 -12.30 -3.54 8.42
N VAL A 41 -13.61 -3.35 8.56
CA VAL A 41 -14.18 -2.19 9.26
C VAL A 41 -13.79 -2.16 10.74
N GLN A 42 -13.75 -3.30 11.43
CA GLN A 42 -13.29 -3.34 12.83
C GLN A 42 -11.77 -3.26 12.91
N ALA A 43 -11.05 -3.91 12.00
CA ALA A 43 -9.60 -3.81 11.91
C ALA A 43 -9.16 -2.33 11.83
N MET A 44 -9.82 -1.54 10.99
CA MET A 44 -9.53 -0.11 10.85
C MET A 44 -9.84 0.72 12.10
N LYS A 45 -10.84 0.35 12.90
CA LYS A 45 -11.10 1.01 14.20
C LYS A 45 -9.97 0.72 15.20
N HIS A 46 -9.47 -0.51 15.21
CA HIS A 46 -8.34 -0.89 16.06
C HIS A 46 -7.05 -0.20 15.64
N LEU A 47 -6.77 -0.15 14.33
CA LEU A 47 -5.64 0.58 13.79
C LEU A 47 -5.71 2.07 14.17
N HIS A 48 -6.87 2.72 13.99
CA HIS A 48 -7.05 4.12 14.33
C HIS A 48 -6.73 4.42 15.80
N GLY A 49 -7.22 3.57 16.72
CA GLY A 49 -6.90 3.69 18.14
C GLY A 49 -5.41 3.51 18.43
N GLY A 50 -4.76 2.55 17.79
CA GLY A 50 -3.31 2.33 17.91
C GLY A 50 -2.47 3.51 17.39
N VAL A 51 -2.88 4.10 16.28
CA VAL A 51 -2.23 5.27 15.67
C VAL A 51 -2.37 6.51 16.57
N GLU A 52 -3.56 6.74 17.12
CA GLU A 52 -3.80 7.84 18.07
C GLU A 52 -2.93 7.70 19.33
N LEU A 53 -2.84 6.49 19.89
CA LEU A 53 -1.97 6.19 21.03
C LEU A 53 -0.48 6.44 20.70
N SER A 54 -0.04 6.00 19.52
CA SER A 54 1.34 6.15 19.06
C SER A 54 1.78 7.61 19.02
N ARG A 55 0.94 8.50 18.48
CA ARG A 55 1.18 9.96 18.44
C ARG A 55 1.28 10.59 19.82
N ASN A 56 0.41 10.18 20.74
CA ASN A 56 0.42 10.71 22.10
C ASN A 56 1.73 10.36 22.83
N LEU A 57 2.32 9.20 22.52
CA LEU A 57 3.63 8.82 23.07
C LEU A 57 4.77 9.68 22.53
N ASP A 58 4.74 10.09 21.27
CA ASP A 58 5.76 10.99 20.72
C ASP A 58 5.74 12.35 21.41
N LYS A 59 4.54 12.90 21.64
CA LYS A 59 4.36 14.15 22.38
C LYS A 59 4.91 14.04 23.80
N LEU A 60 4.56 12.96 24.51
CA LEU A 60 5.04 12.72 25.87
C LEU A 60 6.57 12.53 25.95
N LYS A 61 7.19 11.91 24.94
CA LYS A 61 8.66 11.78 24.83
C LYS A 61 9.34 13.12 24.53
N LEU A 62 8.72 13.97 23.72
CA LEU A 62 9.24 15.29 23.38
C LEU A 62 9.20 16.24 24.60
N ASP A 63 8.14 16.15 25.41
CA ASP A 63 7.96 16.97 26.60
C ASP A 63 8.83 16.51 27.79
N ASN A 64 9.12 15.21 27.88
CA ASN A 64 9.96 14.61 28.92
C ASN A 64 11.32 14.16 28.36
N ALA A 65 12.14 15.09 27.87
CA ALA A 65 13.48 14.83 27.33
C ALA A 65 14.51 14.25 28.34
N GLY A 66 14.08 13.73 29.48
CA GLY A 66 14.89 13.04 30.47
C GLY A 66 14.16 11.84 31.08
N HIS A 67 14.84 10.69 31.07
CA HIS A 67 14.53 9.48 31.84
C HIS A 67 13.44 8.50 31.34
N ILE A 68 13.66 7.91 30.16
CA ILE A 68 13.29 6.50 29.98
C ILE A 68 14.59 5.73 29.75
N GLY A 69 15.09 5.09 30.81
CA GLY A 69 16.19 4.13 30.68
C GLY A 69 15.74 2.89 29.90
N PRO A 70 16.68 2.09 29.35
CA PRO A 70 16.35 0.86 28.64
C PRO A 70 15.57 -0.07 29.58
N SER A 71 14.36 -0.45 29.16
CA SER A 71 13.51 -1.45 29.82
C SER A 71 12.87 -2.30 28.75
N ASP A 72 12.76 -3.61 28.98
CA ASP A 72 12.19 -4.56 28.01
C ASP A 72 10.79 -4.14 27.53
N LEU A 73 10.02 -3.52 28.43
CA LEU A 73 8.69 -2.98 28.15
C LEU A 73 8.75 -1.73 27.26
N GLY A 74 9.73 -0.85 27.47
CA GLY A 74 9.98 0.29 26.60
C GLY A 74 10.37 -0.12 25.18
N ASP A 75 11.20 -1.16 25.05
CA ASP A 75 11.59 -1.71 23.75
C ASP A 75 10.40 -2.34 23.03
N LEU A 76 9.55 -3.08 23.74
CA LEU A 76 8.30 -3.62 23.19
C LEU A 76 7.38 -2.50 22.70
N VAL A 77 7.20 -1.43 23.48
CA VAL A 77 6.40 -0.26 23.06
C VAL A 77 6.94 0.33 21.76
N VAL A 78 8.26 0.50 21.65
CA VAL A 78 8.88 1.02 20.41
C VAL A 78 8.64 0.09 19.23
N GLN A 79 8.80 -1.23 19.41
CA GLN A 79 8.59 -2.21 18.36
C GLN A 79 7.13 -2.22 17.86
N VAL A 80 6.16 -2.31 18.77
CA VAL A 80 4.73 -2.33 18.40
C VAL A 80 4.29 -0.99 17.80
N THR A 81 4.81 0.13 18.30
CA THR A 81 4.57 1.46 17.71
C THR A 81 5.06 1.52 16.27
N SER A 82 6.25 1.00 15.98
CA SER A 82 6.77 0.93 14.61
C SER A 82 5.85 0.12 13.70
N GLN A 83 5.36 -1.04 14.17
CA GLN A 83 4.42 -1.86 13.41
C GLN A 83 3.08 -1.16 13.14
N ILE A 84 2.55 -0.42 14.12
CA ILE A 84 1.34 0.38 13.94
C ILE A 84 1.56 1.50 12.92
N ARG A 85 2.71 2.18 12.92
CA ARG A 85 3.00 3.23 11.93
C ARG A 85 3.17 2.67 10.51
N ARG A 86 3.76 1.49 10.37
CA ARG A 86 3.80 0.79 9.07
C ARG A 86 2.39 0.53 8.54
N LEU A 87 1.53 -0.05 9.39
CA LEU A 87 0.12 -0.28 9.06
C LEU A 87 -0.61 1.03 8.72
N ASP A 88 -0.34 2.11 9.46
CA ASP A 88 -0.91 3.44 9.20
C ASP A 88 -0.58 3.93 7.78
N MET A 89 0.70 3.84 7.36
CA MET A 89 1.11 4.22 6.00
C MET A 89 0.48 3.31 4.94
N GLN A 90 0.41 2.01 5.22
CA GLN A 90 -0.07 0.99 4.30
C GLN A 90 -1.59 1.01 4.11
N ALA A 91 -2.36 1.49 5.09
CA ALA A 91 -3.82 1.53 5.06
C ALA A 91 -4.40 2.29 3.85
N VAL A 92 -3.70 3.27 3.29
CA VAL A 92 -4.16 3.99 2.09
C VAL A 92 -4.32 3.10 0.86
N MET A 93 -3.67 1.92 0.85
CA MET A 93 -3.78 0.97 -0.25
C MET A 93 -5.18 0.34 -0.31
N PHE A 94 -5.91 0.28 0.80
CA PHE A 94 -7.21 -0.40 0.87
C PHE A 94 -8.34 0.42 1.53
N ALA A 95 -8.02 1.58 2.11
CA ALA A 95 -9.00 2.52 2.66
C ALA A 95 -8.84 3.90 2.02
N LEU A 96 -9.74 4.24 1.09
CA LEU A 96 -9.67 5.49 0.30
C LEU A 96 -9.67 6.75 1.19
N ASP A 97 -10.47 6.75 2.25
CA ASP A 97 -10.61 7.90 3.17
C ASP A 97 -9.51 7.94 4.26
N TRP A 98 -8.57 6.99 4.24
CA TRP A 98 -7.52 6.94 5.24
C TRP A 98 -6.45 8.01 4.97
N THR A 99 -6.11 8.78 6.00
CA THR A 99 -5.01 9.75 5.95
C THR A 99 -3.98 9.39 7.01
N PRO A 100 -2.80 8.85 6.60
CA PRO A 100 -1.75 8.49 7.51
C PRO A 100 -1.22 9.69 8.29
N SER A 101 -0.76 9.40 9.49
CA SER A 101 -0.36 10.39 10.46
C SER A 101 0.90 11.13 10.09
N ASP A 102 1.92 10.37 9.71
CA ASP A 102 3.26 10.88 9.41
C ASP A 102 3.25 11.73 8.14
N ILE A 103 2.29 11.54 7.23
CA ILE A 103 2.14 12.41 6.06
C ILE A 103 1.68 13.81 6.47
N GLN A 104 0.78 13.93 7.45
CA GLN A 104 0.37 15.25 7.97
C GLN A 104 1.56 15.99 8.62
N GLU A 105 2.45 15.25 9.29
CA GLU A 105 3.63 15.81 9.95
C GLU A 105 4.80 16.05 8.98
N SER A 106 4.98 15.22 7.94
CA SER A 106 6.04 15.39 6.92
C SER A 106 5.73 16.56 5.97
N THR A 107 4.45 16.86 5.72
CA THR A 107 4.07 18.10 5.00
C THR A 107 4.49 19.35 5.79
N MET A 108 4.53 19.27 7.13
CA MET A 108 5.01 20.35 8.01
C MET A 108 6.54 20.37 8.14
N ASN A 109 7.18 19.21 8.16
CA ASN A 109 8.62 19.04 8.31
C ASN A 109 9.21 18.44 7.04
N GLN A 110 9.61 19.30 6.10
CA GLN A 110 10.39 18.92 4.93
C GLN A 110 11.72 18.30 5.39
N LEU A 111 11.72 16.97 5.55
CA LEU A 111 12.91 16.20 5.86
C LEU A 111 13.92 16.43 4.74
N LYS A 112 14.98 17.19 5.03
CA LYS A 112 16.27 17.06 4.35
C LYS A 112 17.02 15.92 5.03
N PRO A 113 17.16 14.74 4.43
CA PRO A 113 18.05 13.75 4.99
C PRO A 113 19.47 14.14 4.61
N SER A 114 20.30 14.44 5.60
CA SER A 114 21.75 14.63 5.45
C SER A 114 22.48 13.29 5.26
N TYR A 115 21.90 12.33 4.54
CA TYR A 115 22.41 10.95 4.46
C TYR A 115 22.91 10.60 3.05
N ILE A 116 24.02 9.86 2.99
CA ILE A 116 24.67 9.41 1.74
C ILE A 116 24.08 8.07 1.26
N ALA A 117 23.51 7.26 2.16
CA ALA A 117 22.84 5.97 1.90
C ALA A 117 22.00 5.51 3.12
N PHE A 118 21.09 4.55 2.92
CA PHE A 118 20.40 3.85 4.01
C PHE A 118 21.35 2.92 4.80
N ARG A 119 21.06 2.64 6.07
CA ARG A 119 21.87 1.77 6.95
C ARG A 119 21.44 0.31 6.90
N SER A 120 20.18 0.04 6.53
CA SER A 120 19.62 -1.32 6.48
C SER A 120 18.46 -1.42 5.49
N LEU A 121 18.12 -2.65 5.09
CA LEU A 121 16.92 -2.94 4.29
C LEU A 121 15.63 -2.51 5.01
N ALA A 122 15.58 -2.67 6.34
CA ALA A 122 14.42 -2.25 7.14
C ALA A 122 14.20 -0.73 7.07
N GLU A 123 15.27 0.07 7.16
CA GLU A 123 15.20 1.53 7.04
C GLU A 123 14.76 1.96 5.63
N ALA A 124 15.28 1.29 4.59
CA ALA A 124 14.84 1.53 3.22
C ALA A 124 13.35 1.20 3.03
N ALA A 125 12.89 0.07 3.59
CA ALA A 125 11.50 -0.36 3.57
C ALA A 125 10.57 0.64 4.28
N ASP A 126 10.94 1.09 5.48
CA ASP A 126 10.15 2.07 6.24
C ASP A 126 9.97 3.39 5.47
N SER A 127 11.03 3.86 4.81
CA SER A 127 10.95 5.12 4.04
C SER A 127 10.19 4.99 2.72
N ILE A 128 10.21 3.85 2.02
CA ILE A 128 9.44 3.71 0.78
C ILE A 128 7.95 3.66 1.04
N TYR A 129 7.50 3.10 2.18
CA TYR A 129 6.08 3.07 2.54
C TYR A 129 5.47 4.46 2.63
N LEU A 130 6.23 5.45 3.12
CA LEU A 130 5.81 6.85 3.11
C LEU A 130 5.59 7.38 1.68
N LEU A 131 6.54 7.14 0.78
CA LEU A 131 6.47 7.61 -0.61
C LEU A 131 5.36 6.92 -1.40
N VAL A 132 5.18 5.61 -1.20
CA VAL A 132 4.05 4.85 -1.75
C VAL A 132 2.73 5.43 -1.26
N ALA A 133 2.63 5.70 0.05
CA ALA A 133 1.42 6.25 0.61
C ALA A 133 1.11 7.67 0.07
N GLN A 134 2.13 8.50 -0.14
CA GLN A 134 2.00 9.79 -0.81
C GLN A 134 1.55 9.65 -2.27
N ALA A 135 2.09 8.70 -3.03
CA ALA A 135 1.70 8.45 -4.42
C ALA A 135 0.22 8.05 -4.54
N ILE A 136 -0.24 7.17 -3.63
CA ILE A 136 -1.63 6.71 -3.59
C ILE A 136 -2.57 7.84 -3.17
N ARG A 137 -2.18 8.64 -2.17
CA ARG A 137 -2.96 9.82 -1.78
C ARG A 137 -3.06 10.84 -2.89
N LEU A 138 -1.94 11.15 -3.55
CA LEU A 138 -1.91 12.07 -4.67
C LEU A 138 -2.88 11.61 -5.78
N ARG A 139 -2.97 10.29 -6.02
CA ARG A 139 -3.96 9.69 -6.92
C ARG A 139 -5.41 9.87 -6.44
N ASN A 140 -5.68 9.71 -5.15
CA ASN A 140 -7.02 9.66 -4.58
C ASN A 140 -7.59 11.03 -4.20
N THR A 141 -6.77 12.08 -4.07
CA THR A 141 -7.25 13.44 -3.73
C THR A 141 -7.95 14.14 -4.89
N ASP A 142 -9.14 14.68 -4.61
CA ASP A 142 -10.08 15.41 -5.48
C ASP A 142 -9.58 16.74 -6.09
N GLU A 143 -8.29 17.07 -6.01
CA GLU A 143 -7.75 18.25 -6.73
C GLU A 143 -7.88 18.12 -8.27
N GLN A 144 -8.40 16.98 -8.76
CA GLN A 144 -8.75 16.74 -10.16
C GLN A 144 -10.15 17.25 -10.57
N MET A 145 -10.99 17.76 -9.64
CA MET A 145 -12.40 18.04 -9.91
C MET A 145 -12.72 19.46 -10.44
N TYR A 146 -11.73 20.31 -10.70
CA TYR A 146 -11.96 21.65 -11.24
C TYR A 146 -11.38 21.85 -12.64
N PRO A 147 -12.24 21.88 -13.69
CA PRO A 147 -11.84 22.36 -15.00
C PRO A 147 -11.60 23.87 -14.95
N ILE A 148 -10.37 24.28 -15.24
CA ILE A 148 -10.02 25.58 -15.86
C ILE A 148 -10.74 26.79 -15.23
N GLY A 149 -10.30 27.19 -14.04
CA GLY A 149 -10.64 28.47 -13.43
C GLY A 149 -9.37 29.16 -12.97
N LYS A 150 -8.75 29.94 -13.86
CA LYS A 150 -7.61 30.87 -13.63
C LYS A 150 -7.14 30.99 -12.17
N SER A 151 -6.22 30.13 -11.73
CA SER A 151 -5.28 30.51 -10.67
C SER A 151 -3.94 30.84 -11.33
N ILE A 152 -3.69 32.13 -11.51
CA ILE A 152 -2.35 32.64 -11.81
C ILE A 152 -1.57 32.56 -10.50
N SER A 153 -1.07 31.38 -10.16
CA SER A 153 -0.07 31.19 -9.11
C SER A 153 1.32 31.35 -9.75
N PRO A 154 2.27 32.05 -9.11
CA PRO A 154 3.61 32.25 -9.68
C PRO A 154 4.37 30.91 -9.81
N PRO A 155 5.31 30.78 -10.78
CA PRO A 155 5.91 29.50 -11.20
C PRO A 155 7.03 28.99 -10.27
N LEU A 156 7.03 29.35 -8.99
CA LEU A 156 8.21 29.19 -8.13
C LEU A 156 8.25 27.90 -7.29
N HIS A 157 7.16 27.13 -7.21
CA HIS A 157 7.10 25.90 -6.43
C HIS A 157 6.88 24.70 -7.37
N SER A 158 7.76 23.69 -7.27
CA SER A 158 7.58 22.39 -7.93
C SER A 158 6.19 21.83 -7.62
N SER A 159 5.52 21.21 -8.58
CA SER A 159 4.22 20.61 -8.30
C SER A 159 4.36 19.48 -7.26
N PRO A 160 3.32 19.13 -6.48
CA PRO A 160 3.36 17.98 -5.57
C PRO A 160 3.80 16.67 -6.27
N LYS A 161 3.43 16.52 -7.54
CA LYS A 161 3.89 15.44 -8.43
C LYS A 161 5.42 15.47 -8.60
N ASP A 162 5.97 16.61 -9.02
CA ASP A 162 7.41 16.74 -9.29
C ASP A 162 8.24 16.53 -8.02
N MET A 163 7.78 17.08 -6.89
CA MET A 163 8.44 16.87 -5.59
C MET A 163 8.49 15.38 -5.21
N LEU A 164 7.40 14.64 -5.43
CA LEU A 164 7.34 13.22 -5.12
C LEU A 164 8.19 12.39 -6.09
N LEU A 165 8.24 12.75 -7.38
CA LEU A 165 9.15 12.13 -8.34
C LEU A 165 10.61 12.33 -7.94
N ASP A 166 11.01 13.54 -7.56
CA ASP A 166 12.35 13.85 -7.07
C ASP A 166 12.71 13.02 -5.82
N GLN A 167 11.74 12.85 -4.91
CA GLN A 167 11.92 12.02 -3.71
C GLN A 167 12.05 10.53 -4.04
N LEU A 168 11.25 10.01 -4.96
CA LEU A 168 11.35 8.62 -5.44
C LEU A 168 12.70 8.38 -6.13
N GLU A 169 13.18 9.31 -6.95
CA GLU A 169 14.50 9.21 -7.60
C GLU A 169 15.62 9.24 -6.56
N THR A 170 15.54 10.17 -5.60
CA THR A 170 16.49 10.26 -4.48
C THR A 170 16.52 8.96 -3.68
N TRP A 171 15.35 8.40 -3.35
CA TRP A 171 15.23 7.14 -2.63
C TRP A 171 15.90 5.99 -3.38
N MET A 172 15.67 5.87 -4.70
CA MET A 172 16.31 4.83 -5.52
C MET A 172 17.83 4.99 -5.55
N GLY A 173 18.33 6.23 -5.64
CA GLY A 173 19.76 6.52 -5.58
C GLY A 173 20.39 6.08 -4.25
N LEU A 174 19.76 6.41 -3.13
CA LEU A 174 20.22 6.01 -1.78
C LEU A 174 20.16 4.49 -1.58
N PHE A 175 19.11 3.84 -2.10
CA PHE A 175 18.92 2.40 -2.03
C PHE A 175 19.99 1.65 -2.81
N GLU A 176 20.21 2.00 -4.08
CA GLU A 176 21.25 1.38 -4.91
C GLU A 176 22.66 1.65 -4.37
N ASN A 177 22.91 2.82 -3.78
CA ASN A 177 24.18 3.10 -3.12
C ASN A 177 24.40 2.17 -1.90
N MET A 178 23.39 2.00 -1.05
CA MET A 178 23.45 1.06 0.07
C MET A 178 23.77 -0.36 -0.40
N LEU A 179 23.08 -0.85 -1.43
CA LEU A 179 23.31 -2.19 -1.97
C LEU A 179 24.73 -2.35 -2.51
N ARG A 180 25.25 -1.36 -3.24
CA ARG A 180 26.64 -1.38 -3.75
C ARG A 180 27.66 -1.45 -2.62
N LEU A 181 27.45 -0.70 -1.54
CA LEU A 181 28.34 -0.72 -0.38
C LEU A 181 28.30 -2.07 0.34
N GLN A 182 27.12 -2.68 0.49
CA GLN A 182 26.95 -3.98 1.15
C GLN A 182 27.46 -5.17 0.32
N HIS A 183 27.24 -5.18 -1.00
CA HIS A 183 27.70 -6.25 -1.90
C HIS A 183 29.23 -6.42 -1.92
N SER A 184 29.98 -5.42 -1.47
CA SER A 184 31.44 -5.54 -1.32
C SER A 184 31.86 -6.44 -0.14
N SER A 185 30.92 -6.85 0.72
CA SER A 185 31.22 -7.46 2.02
C SER A 185 30.59 -8.84 2.28
N CYS A 186 29.52 -9.26 1.58
CA CYS A 186 28.89 -10.57 1.80
C CYS A 186 27.97 -11.01 0.65
N GLU A 187 27.76 -12.33 0.49
CA GLU A 187 26.68 -12.87 -0.34
C GLU A 187 25.32 -12.60 0.32
N VAL A 188 24.36 -12.08 -0.46
CA VAL A 188 23.01 -11.78 0.02
C VAL A 188 22.17 -13.05 -0.06
N ASP A 189 21.51 -13.42 1.04
CA ASP A 189 20.64 -14.59 1.09
C ASP A 189 19.38 -14.43 0.22
N ALA A 190 18.66 -15.53 -0.02
CA ALA A 190 17.50 -15.54 -0.91
C ALA A 190 16.34 -14.63 -0.41
N GLU A 191 16.11 -14.57 0.90
CA GLU A 191 15.02 -13.77 1.48
C GLU A 191 15.34 -12.28 1.38
N SER A 192 16.58 -11.89 1.69
CA SER A 192 17.06 -10.52 1.50
C SER A 192 16.98 -10.10 0.03
N ASN A 193 17.32 -10.98 -0.92
CA ASN A 193 17.18 -10.71 -2.35
C ASN A 193 15.71 -10.55 -2.79
N ALA A 194 14.79 -11.34 -2.22
CA ALA A 194 13.36 -11.18 -2.46
C ALA A 194 12.86 -9.84 -1.93
N LEU A 195 13.25 -9.44 -0.72
CA LEU A 195 12.92 -8.13 -0.15
C LEU A 195 13.47 -6.98 -1.02
N ILE A 196 14.74 -7.07 -1.45
CA ILE A 196 15.34 -6.07 -2.36
C ILE A 196 14.52 -5.93 -3.65
N THR A 197 14.11 -7.07 -4.21
CA THR A 197 13.31 -7.10 -5.44
C THR A 197 11.91 -6.52 -5.21
N LEU A 198 11.28 -6.84 -4.07
CA LEU A 198 9.99 -6.29 -3.67
C LEU A 198 10.05 -4.77 -3.49
N LEU A 199 11.09 -4.24 -2.84
CA LEU A 199 11.26 -2.80 -2.65
C LEU A 199 11.44 -2.06 -3.98
N ARG A 200 12.22 -2.63 -4.92
CA ARG A 200 12.34 -2.09 -6.29
C ARG A 200 11.00 -2.11 -7.03
N LEU A 201 10.23 -3.18 -6.86
CA LEU A 201 8.91 -3.33 -7.48
C LEU A 201 7.90 -2.32 -6.92
N GLN A 202 7.84 -2.14 -5.61
CA GLN A 202 7.00 -1.13 -4.95
C GLN A 202 7.38 0.29 -5.39
N HIS A 203 8.68 0.61 -5.43
CA HIS A 203 9.17 1.88 -5.95
C HIS A 203 8.74 2.12 -7.39
N LYS A 204 9.01 1.17 -8.29
CA LYS A 204 8.70 1.32 -9.72
C LYS A 204 7.21 1.54 -9.93
N THR A 205 6.37 0.84 -9.17
CA THR A 205 4.91 0.99 -9.23
C THR A 205 4.46 2.36 -8.74
N ALA A 206 5.00 2.85 -7.62
CA ALA A 206 4.75 4.20 -7.13
C ALA A 206 5.21 5.29 -8.10
N TRP A 207 6.35 5.08 -8.76
CA TRP A 207 6.87 5.99 -9.78
C TRP A 207 5.97 6.05 -11.02
N ILE A 208 5.47 4.91 -11.51
CA ILE A 208 4.48 4.89 -12.62
C ILE A 208 3.23 5.66 -12.23
N PHE A 209 2.68 5.40 -11.03
CA PHE A 209 1.48 6.07 -10.52
C PHE A 209 1.66 7.59 -10.41
N THR A 210 2.80 8.02 -9.89
CA THR A 210 3.12 9.44 -9.77
C THR A 210 3.34 10.07 -11.14
N SER A 211 3.98 9.35 -12.07
CA SER A 211 4.23 9.83 -13.44
C SER A 211 2.93 10.05 -14.21
N SER A 212 1.96 9.15 -14.08
CA SER A 212 0.63 9.25 -14.68
C SER A 212 -0.33 10.17 -13.91
N TYR A 213 0.16 11.18 -13.18
CA TYR A 213 -0.71 12.12 -12.46
C TYR A 213 -1.31 13.17 -13.40
N GLY A 214 -2.64 13.22 -13.47
CA GLY A 214 -3.43 14.26 -14.14
C GLY A 214 -4.73 13.76 -14.78
N PRO A 215 -5.52 14.65 -15.40
CA PRO A 215 -6.65 14.26 -16.23
C PRO A 215 -6.20 13.37 -17.40
N GLY A 216 -6.94 12.29 -17.68
CA GLY A 216 -6.58 11.36 -18.77
C GLY A 216 -5.50 10.32 -18.40
N ARG A 217 -5.08 10.25 -17.14
CA ARG A 217 -4.12 9.28 -16.60
C ARG A 217 -4.34 7.82 -17.02
N GLU A 218 -5.60 7.41 -17.14
CA GLU A 218 -5.94 6.04 -17.54
C GLU A 218 -5.46 5.69 -18.96
N MET A 219 -5.26 6.71 -19.80
CA MET A 219 -4.66 6.56 -21.14
C MET A 219 -3.13 6.54 -21.08
N GLU A 220 -2.54 7.28 -20.13
CA GLU A 220 -1.09 7.40 -20.02
C GLU A 220 -0.40 6.10 -19.60
N TYR A 221 -1.09 5.22 -18.87
CA TYR A 221 -0.53 3.94 -18.42
C TYR A 221 -0.03 3.06 -19.56
N ASP A 222 -0.62 3.15 -20.76
CA ASP A 222 -0.23 2.31 -21.91
C ASP A 222 1.21 2.59 -22.35
N ALA A 223 1.67 3.83 -22.21
CA ALA A 223 3.05 4.23 -22.50
C ALA A 223 4.08 3.58 -21.56
N PHE A 224 3.65 3.05 -20.41
CA PHE A 224 4.50 2.39 -19.43
C PHE A 224 4.60 0.86 -19.61
N LEU A 225 4.12 0.29 -20.71
CA LEU A 225 4.20 -1.16 -20.97
C LEU A 225 5.59 -1.78 -20.70
N PRO A 226 6.73 -1.21 -21.16
CA PRO A 226 8.04 -1.77 -20.85
C PRO A 226 8.36 -1.80 -19.35
N HIS A 227 7.84 -0.83 -18.59
CA HIS A 227 7.99 -0.77 -17.14
C HIS A 227 7.12 -1.81 -16.45
N PHE A 228 5.88 -2.01 -16.91
CA PHE A 228 5.02 -3.08 -16.40
C PHE A 228 5.59 -4.46 -16.65
N GLN A 229 6.19 -4.71 -17.82
CA GLN A 229 6.92 -5.96 -18.10
C GLN A 229 8.07 -6.20 -17.10
N GLN A 230 8.83 -5.16 -16.76
CA GLN A 230 9.86 -5.25 -15.72
C GLN A 230 9.26 -5.55 -14.35
N CYS A 231 8.15 -4.88 -13.99
CA CYS A 231 7.46 -5.11 -12.73
C CYS A 231 6.98 -6.56 -12.59
N VAL A 232 6.34 -7.12 -13.62
CA VAL A 232 5.89 -8.51 -13.60
C VAL A 232 7.06 -9.48 -13.50
N SER A 233 8.16 -9.22 -14.23
CA SER A 233 9.38 -10.04 -14.10
C SER A 233 9.95 -10.04 -12.67
N MET A 234 9.96 -8.87 -12.00
CA MET A 234 10.37 -8.77 -10.60
C MET A 234 9.39 -9.50 -9.67
N ALA A 235 8.09 -9.33 -9.89
CA ALA A 235 7.05 -9.99 -9.12
C ALA A 235 7.15 -11.52 -9.19
N SER A 236 7.34 -12.07 -10.38
CA SER A 236 7.54 -13.50 -10.60
C SER A 236 8.76 -14.05 -9.84
N LYS A 237 9.84 -13.28 -9.70
CA LYS A 237 11.02 -13.67 -8.89
C LYS A 237 10.70 -13.70 -7.40
N VAL A 238 10.03 -12.66 -6.89
CA VAL A 238 9.63 -12.57 -5.47
C VAL A 238 8.73 -13.74 -5.09
N VAL A 239 7.71 -13.99 -5.90
CA VAL A 239 6.75 -15.08 -5.69
C VAL A 239 7.45 -16.43 -5.73
N ALA A 240 8.34 -16.67 -6.71
CA ALA A 240 9.10 -17.90 -6.77
C ALA A 240 9.89 -18.12 -5.48
N THR A 241 10.57 -17.11 -4.93
CA THR A 241 11.30 -17.26 -3.67
C THR A 241 10.39 -17.62 -2.50
N TYR A 242 9.22 -17.00 -2.37
CA TYR A 242 8.26 -17.30 -1.29
C TYR A 242 7.64 -18.70 -1.42
N GLU A 243 7.34 -19.14 -2.64
CA GLU A 243 6.83 -20.50 -2.89
C GLU A 243 7.85 -21.58 -2.52
N HIS A 244 9.14 -21.32 -2.73
CA HIS A 244 10.21 -22.23 -2.33
C HIS A 244 10.42 -22.29 -0.81
N SER A 245 10.20 -21.19 -0.08
CA SER A 245 10.39 -21.15 1.37
C SER A 245 9.19 -21.68 2.17
N SER A 246 7.97 -21.38 1.73
CA SER A 246 6.74 -21.62 2.50
C SER A 246 5.97 -22.87 2.08
N GLY A 247 6.29 -23.44 0.91
CA GLY A 247 5.51 -24.49 0.27
C GLY A 247 4.18 -23.96 -0.27
N SER A 248 3.92 -24.16 -1.57
CA SER A 248 2.85 -23.53 -2.36
C SER A 248 1.40 -23.69 -1.84
N SER A 249 1.12 -24.53 -0.84
CA SER A 249 -0.26 -24.88 -0.44
C SER A 249 -0.72 -24.33 0.91
N THR A 250 0.17 -23.77 1.74
CA THR A 250 -0.21 -23.31 3.09
C THR A 250 -0.78 -21.89 3.04
N PRO A 251 -1.98 -21.64 3.60
CA PRO A 251 -2.48 -20.27 3.74
C PRO A 251 -1.53 -19.46 4.61
N THR A 252 -1.06 -18.31 4.14
CA THR A 252 -0.21 -17.41 4.92
C THR A 252 -0.90 -16.09 5.21
N PHE A 253 -0.58 -15.53 6.38
CA PHE A 253 -1.00 -14.18 6.76
C PHE A 253 0.22 -13.38 7.18
N THR A 254 0.33 -12.16 6.65
CA THR A 254 1.26 -11.16 7.11
C THR A 254 0.49 -9.87 7.40
N PRO A 255 0.79 -9.18 8.53
CA PRO A 255 0.22 -7.88 8.80
C PRO A 255 0.77 -6.80 7.88
N GLU A 256 1.93 -7.00 7.25
CA GLU A 256 2.53 -6.02 6.34
C GLU A 256 2.00 -6.19 4.91
N ILE A 257 1.75 -5.07 4.23
CA ILE A 257 1.51 -5.06 2.78
C ILE A 257 2.80 -5.45 2.03
N GLY A 258 2.69 -6.46 1.18
CA GLY A 258 3.77 -6.98 0.35
C GLY A 258 3.49 -6.78 -1.14
N ILE A 259 3.31 -7.89 -1.84
CA ILE A 259 3.26 -7.95 -3.31
C ILE A 259 1.83 -7.91 -3.86
N LEU A 260 0.81 -8.29 -3.09
CA LEU A 260 -0.57 -8.41 -3.59
C LEU A 260 -1.12 -7.09 -4.12
N PRO A 261 -0.97 -5.94 -3.44
CA PRO A 261 -1.51 -4.68 -3.96
C PRO A 261 -0.78 -4.22 -5.22
N VAL A 262 0.53 -4.51 -5.30
CA VAL A 262 1.33 -4.16 -6.47
C VAL A 262 0.88 -4.97 -7.69
N LEU A 263 0.70 -6.28 -7.53
CA LEU A 263 0.13 -7.15 -8.57
C LEU A 263 -1.24 -6.65 -9.02
N TYR A 264 -2.13 -6.39 -8.06
CA TYR A 264 -3.46 -5.83 -8.37
C TYR A 264 -3.36 -4.53 -9.18
N ILE A 265 -2.52 -3.59 -8.76
CA ILE A 265 -2.29 -2.32 -9.46
C ILE A 265 -1.81 -2.56 -10.89
N ILE A 266 -0.82 -3.43 -11.09
CA ILE A 266 -0.27 -3.73 -12.42
C ILE A 266 -1.36 -4.30 -13.31
N GLY A 267 -2.13 -5.29 -12.83
CA GLY A 267 -3.21 -5.89 -13.59
C GLY A 267 -4.33 -4.91 -13.90
N ALA A 268 -4.71 -4.07 -12.94
CA ALA A 268 -5.77 -3.08 -13.12
C ALA A 268 -5.38 -2.00 -14.13
N LYS A 269 -4.12 -1.54 -14.12
CA LYS A 269 -3.71 -0.34 -14.87
C LYS A 269 -2.93 -0.63 -16.16
N CYS A 270 -2.23 -1.75 -16.25
CA CYS A 270 -1.65 -2.20 -17.52
C CYS A 270 -2.71 -2.95 -18.32
N ARG A 271 -3.13 -2.39 -19.47
CA ARG A 271 -4.17 -2.97 -20.34
C ARG A 271 -3.65 -3.98 -21.35
N HIS A 272 -2.37 -4.35 -21.26
CA HIS A 272 -1.77 -5.31 -22.16
C HIS A 272 -2.24 -6.73 -21.86
N PHE A 273 -2.79 -7.40 -22.88
CA PHE A 273 -3.41 -8.72 -22.77
C PHE A 273 -2.58 -9.72 -21.96
N LEU A 274 -1.32 -9.95 -22.35
CA LEU A 274 -0.47 -10.96 -21.70
C LEU A 274 -0.12 -10.61 -20.25
N ILE A 275 0.08 -9.32 -19.96
CA ILE A 275 0.50 -8.86 -18.63
C ILE A 275 -0.61 -9.10 -17.62
N ARG A 276 -1.84 -8.77 -17.99
CA ARG A 276 -3.01 -8.99 -17.14
C ARG A 276 -3.24 -10.47 -16.83
N ARG A 277 -3.02 -11.39 -17.78
CA ARG A 277 -3.19 -12.83 -17.53
C ARG A 277 -2.09 -13.36 -16.64
N GLU A 278 -0.85 -12.96 -16.89
CA GLU A 278 0.28 -13.36 -16.06
C GLU A 278 0.09 -12.92 -14.60
N VAL A 279 -0.31 -11.66 -14.39
CA VAL A 279 -0.63 -11.14 -13.05
C VAL A 279 -1.80 -11.87 -12.40
N LEU A 280 -2.88 -12.09 -13.15
CA LEU A 280 -4.05 -12.83 -12.65
C LEU A 280 -3.68 -14.25 -12.24
N ASP A 281 -2.87 -14.93 -13.05
CA ASP A 281 -2.39 -16.28 -12.76
C ASP A 281 -1.48 -16.30 -11.53
N ILE A 282 -0.61 -15.29 -11.35
CA ILE A 282 0.19 -15.14 -10.13
C ILE A 282 -0.73 -15.03 -8.91
N LEU A 283 -1.69 -14.09 -8.93
CA LEU A 283 -2.62 -13.88 -7.82
C LEU A 283 -3.42 -15.14 -7.48
N ARG A 284 -3.90 -15.89 -8.48
CA ARG A 284 -4.65 -17.14 -8.29
C ARG A 284 -3.84 -18.26 -7.65
N ARG A 285 -2.54 -18.32 -7.93
CA ARG A 285 -1.65 -19.31 -7.32
C ARG A 285 -1.31 -18.99 -5.87
N GLN A 286 -1.41 -17.73 -5.47
CA GLN A 286 -1.14 -17.34 -4.09
C GLN A 286 -2.31 -17.72 -3.18
N ASN A 287 -1.98 -18.25 -2.01
CA ASN A 287 -2.92 -18.46 -0.91
C ASN A 287 -2.51 -17.59 0.28
N THR A 288 -2.49 -16.28 0.06
CA THR A 288 -1.89 -15.33 1.00
C THR A 288 -2.83 -14.18 1.33
N ARG A 289 -2.72 -13.67 2.56
CA ARG A 289 -3.38 -12.44 3.01
C ARG A 289 -2.32 -11.47 3.56
N GLU A 290 -2.29 -10.27 3.02
CA GLU A 290 -1.40 -9.16 3.38
C GLU A 290 -2.24 -8.02 3.96
N ALA A 291 -2.32 -7.92 5.29
CA ALA A 291 -3.31 -7.07 5.97
C ALA A 291 -4.74 -7.33 5.44
N ALA A 292 -5.41 -6.30 4.91
CA ALA A 292 -6.73 -6.40 4.29
C ALA A 292 -6.72 -7.12 2.92
N TRP A 293 -5.57 -7.21 2.27
CA TRP A 293 -5.46 -7.76 0.92
C TRP A 293 -5.48 -9.27 0.93
N ASN A 294 -6.44 -9.86 0.23
CA ASN A 294 -6.53 -11.30 0.04
C ASN A 294 -6.30 -11.63 -1.43
N SER A 295 -5.42 -12.60 -1.71
CA SER A 295 -5.03 -12.96 -3.08
C SER A 295 -6.22 -13.38 -3.95
N ALA A 296 -7.14 -14.19 -3.41
CA ALA A 296 -8.34 -14.64 -4.12
C ALA A 296 -9.31 -13.48 -4.42
N CYS A 297 -9.50 -12.58 -3.45
CA CYS A 297 -10.32 -11.38 -3.65
C CYS A 297 -9.71 -10.48 -4.74
N ALA A 298 -8.41 -10.20 -4.66
CA ALA A 298 -7.70 -9.39 -5.66
C ALA A 298 -7.76 -10.03 -7.06
N ALA A 299 -7.61 -11.36 -7.16
CA ALA A 299 -7.76 -12.09 -8.41
C ALA A 299 -9.18 -11.96 -8.98
N ARG A 300 -10.22 -12.11 -8.14
CA ARG A 300 -11.62 -12.03 -8.56
C ARG A 300 -11.99 -10.64 -9.07
N ILE A 301 -11.53 -9.59 -8.40
CA ILE A 301 -11.70 -8.20 -8.85
C ILE A 301 -10.93 -7.97 -10.16
N LEU A 302 -9.67 -8.41 -10.25
CA LEU A 302 -8.89 -8.23 -11.47
C LEU A 302 -9.52 -8.94 -12.68
N GLU A 303 -10.02 -10.15 -12.51
CA GLU A 303 -10.80 -10.85 -13.53
C GLU A 303 -12.01 -10.02 -13.98
N ARG A 304 -12.71 -9.41 -13.02
CA ARG A 304 -13.86 -8.56 -13.34
C ARG A 304 -13.48 -7.28 -14.09
N ILE A 305 -12.37 -6.64 -13.71
CA ILE A 305 -11.80 -5.50 -14.46
C ILE A 305 -11.51 -5.91 -15.91
N ILE A 306 -10.88 -7.08 -16.09
CA ILE A 306 -10.57 -7.63 -17.41
C ILE A 306 -11.84 -7.82 -18.24
N GLU A 307 -12.87 -8.45 -17.67
CA GLU A 307 -14.17 -8.67 -18.34
C GLU A 307 -14.84 -7.36 -18.78
N ILE A 308 -14.79 -6.33 -17.92
CA ILE A 308 -15.42 -5.04 -18.19
C ILE A 308 -14.68 -4.30 -19.31
N GLU A 309 -13.36 -4.15 -19.17
CA GLU A 309 -12.59 -3.29 -20.08
C GLU A 309 -12.34 -3.94 -21.44
N GLU A 310 -12.15 -5.26 -21.47
CA GLU A 310 -11.87 -5.99 -22.72
C GLU A 310 -13.15 -6.46 -23.42
N GLY A 311 -14.31 -6.13 -22.85
CA GLY A 311 -15.62 -6.45 -23.39
C GLY A 311 -15.84 -7.95 -23.45
N GLY A 312 -16.22 -8.56 -22.33
CA GLY A 312 -16.59 -9.97 -22.14
C GLY A 312 -16.52 -10.80 -23.42
N CYS A 313 -15.31 -11.24 -23.79
CA CYS A 313 -15.06 -11.91 -25.06
C CYS A 313 -15.71 -13.29 -25.07
N GLY A 314 -16.99 -13.32 -25.40
CA GLY A 314 -17.68 -14.52 -25.84
C GLY A 314 -17.22 -14.87 -27.24
N GLY A 315 -16.26 -15.81 -27.32
CA GLY A 315 -15.93 -16.57 -28.53
C GLY A 315 -15.15 -15.83 -29.63
N ASP A 316 -13.90 -16.24 -29.84
CA ASP A 316 -13.12 -16.07 -31.08
C ASP A 316 -12.73 -14.66 -31.57
N ILE A 317 -12.66 -13.65 -30.69
CA ILE A 317 -12.15 -12.32 -31.06
C ILE A 317 -10.70 -12.17 -30.58
N VAL A 318 -9.81 -11.77 -31.50
CA VAL A 318 -8.43 -11.36 -31.22
C VAL A 318 -8.45 -10.38 -30.04
N PRO A 319 -7.65 -10.59 -28.99
CA PRO A 319 -7.71 -9.73 -27.84
C PRO A 319 -7.44 -8.27 -28.23
N PRO A 320 -8.20 -7.30 -27.68
CA PRO A 320 -8.05 -5.91 -28.06
C PRO A 320 -6.63 -5.45 -27.78
N ILE A 321 -6.04 -4.71 -28.72
CA ILE A 321 -4.82 -3.95 -28.42
C ILE A 321 -5.17 -2.82 -27.44
N MET A 322 -4.22 -2.36 -26.62
CA MET A 322 -4.50 -1.39 -25.55
C MET A 322 -5.25 -0.15 -26.05
N ASP A 323 -4.87 0.35 -27.24
CA ASP A 323 -5.45 1.53 -27.87
C ASP A 323 -6.91 1.36 -28.34
N GLU A 324 -7.40 0.11 -28.45
CA GLU A 324 -8.80 -0.19 -28.80
C GLU A 324 -9.73 -0.13 -27.59
N ILE A 325 -9.20 -0.21 -26.37
CA ILE A 325 -10.00 -0.03 -25.14
C ILE A 325 -10.30 1.46 -24.98
N ALA A 326 -11.52 1.85 -25.32
CA ALA A 326 -11.93 3.25 -25.28
C ALA A 326 -11.88 3.83 -23.86
N ALA A 327 -11.59 5.13 -23.74
CA ALA A 327 -11.46 5.79 -22.43
C ALA A 327 -12.67 5.52 -21.51
N TRP A 328 -13.89 5.63 -22.01
CA TRP A 328 -15.12 5.38 -21.25
C TRP A 328 -15.35 3.91 -20.84
N GLN A 329 -14.54 2.97 -21.34
CA GLN A 329 -14.53 1.58 -20.87
C GLN A 329 -13.48 1.34 -19.78
N ARG A 330 -12.52 2.26 -19.60
CA ARG A 330 -11.41 2.11 -18.66
C ARG A 330 -11.86 2.42 -17.24
N ILE A 331 -11.66 1.48 -16.33
CA ILE A 331 -11.96 1.66 -14.90
C ILE A 331 -10.94 2.63 -14.30
N GLU A 332 -11.44 3.77 -13.84
CA GLU A 332 -10.64 4.83 -13.23
C GLU A 332 -10.42 4.58 -11.74
N ALA A 333 -11.50 4.55 -10.97
CA ALA A 333 -11.48 4.24 -9.54
C ALA A 333 -12.27 2.96 -9.26
N LEU A 334 -11.80 2.15 -8.31
CA LEU A 334 -12.49 0.95 -7.86
C LEU A 334 -12.18 0.70 -6.38
N SER A 335 -13.18 0.29 -5.63
CA SER A 335 -13.09 -0.19 -4.25
C SER A 335 -13.99 -1.41 -4.06
N TRP A 336 -13.69 -2.25 -3.07
CA TRP A 336 -14.54 -3.39 -2.73
C TRP A 336 -14.58 -3.61 -1.22
N LEU A 337 -15.65 -4.26 -0.78
CA LEU A 337 -15.83 -4.74 0.60
C LEU A 337 -16.05 -6.24 0.59
N TYR A 338 -15.32 -6.95 1.44
CA TYR A 338 -15.53 -8.37 1.68
C TYR A 338 -16.70 -8.56 2.65
N VAL A 339 -17.71 -9.33 2.23
CA VAL A 339 -18.94 -9.53 3.00
C VAL A 339 -19.16 -11.03 3.26
N VAL A 340 -19.26 -11.37 4.55
CA VAL A 340 -19.63 -12.71 5.04
C VAL A 340 -20.90 -12.58 5.86
N THR A 341 -22.00 -13.18 5.39
CA THR A 341 -23.28 -13.17 6.12
C THR A 341 -23.67 -14.59 6.56
N GLY A 342 -23.17 -15.00 7.73
CA GLY A 342 -23.54 -16.27 8.34
C GLY A 342 -23.12 -17.48 7.50
N SER A 343 -24.08 -18.28 7.04
CA SER A 343 -23.85 -19.49 6.23
C SER A 343 -23.86 -19.24 4.72
N SER A 344 -23.91 -17.99 4.26
CA SER A 344 -23.87 -17.66 2.83
C SER A 344 -22.46 -17.82 2.27
N THR A 345 -22.38 -18.10 0.97
CA THR A 345 -21.11 -17.97 0.22
C THR A 345 -20.59 -16.54 0.38
N PRO A 346 -19.28 -16.36 0.65
CA PRO A 346 -18.68 -15.03 0.75
C PRO A 346 -18.81 -14.28 -0.58
N ARG A 347 -18.95 -12.95 -0.51
CA ARG A 347 -19.08 -12.08 -1.68
C ARG A 347 -18.24 -10.81 -1.54
N LEU A 348 -18.03 -10.12 -2.65
CA LEU A 348 -17.43 -8.81 -2.74
C LEU A 348 -18.48 -7.81 -3.23
N ASP A 349 -18.70 -6.76 -2.45
CA ASP A 349 -19.51 -5.61 -2.88
C ASP A 349 -18.54 -4.60 -3.50
N VAL A 350 -18.66 -4.36 -4.81
CA VAL A 350 -17.69 -3.60 -5.61
C VAL A 350 -18.31 -2.29 -6.05
N THR A 351 -17.54 -1.20 -5.99
CA THR A 351 -17.92 0.13 -6.45
C THR A 351 -16.83 0.69 -7.36
N TYR A 352 -17.18 1.18 -8.54
CA TYR A 352 -16.21 1.70 -9.50
C TYR A 352 -16.76 2.81 -10.40
N THR A 353 -15.84 3.56 -11.03
CA THR A 353 -16.13 4.61 -12.02
C THR A 353 -15.33 4.37 -13.30
N PHE A 354 -15.84 4.86 -14.42
CA PHE A 354 -15.13 4.86 -15.70
C PHE A 354 -14.37 6.17 -15.92
N CYS A 355 -13.30 6.12 -16.71
CA CYS A 355 -12.50 7.29 -17.02
C CYS A 355 -13.34 8.37 -17.69
N GLY A 356 -13.39 9.55 -17.06
CA GLY A 356 -14.16 10.70 -17.55
C GLY A 356 -15.67 10.59 -17.36
N VAL A 357 -16.14 9.65 -16.53
CA VAL A 357 -17.56 9.43 -16.22
C VAL A 357 -17.77 9.54 -14.70
N GLU A 358 -18.62 10.47 -14.27
CA GLU A 358 -18.92 10.67 -12.84
C GLU A 358 -19.90 9.63 -12.25
N GLU A 359 -20.54 8.82 -13.10
CA GLU A 359 -21.46 7.78 -12.68
C GLU A 359 -20.73 6.69 -11.87
N ILE A 360 -21.27 6.40 -10.69
CA ILE A 360 -20.77 5.36 -9.79
C ILE A 360 -21.55 4.07 -10.07
N HIS A 361 -20.83 3.03 -10.45
CA HIS A 361 -21.38 1.69 -10.65
C HIS A 361 -21.18 0.84 -9.39
N THR A 362 -22.15 -0.01 -9.08
CA THR A 362 -22.08 -0.98 -7.98
C THR A 362 -22.47 -2.37 -8.46
N GLU A 363 -21.74 -3.39 -8.00
CA GLU A 363 -22.01 -4.78 -8.33
C GLU A 363 -21.64 -5.73 -7.18
N GLU A 364 -22.27 -6.91 -7.14
CA GLU A 364 -21.97 -7.95 -6.17
C GLU A 364 -21.29 -9.12 -6.90
N LEU A 365 -20.10 -9.54 -6.44
CA LEU A 365 -19.34 -10.65 -7.01
C LEU A 365 -19.22 -11.79 -6.00
N MET A 366 -19.61 -12.99 -6.40
CA MET A 366 -19.39 -14.19 -5.58
C MET A 366 -17.91 -14.63 -5.67
N LEU A 367 -17.38 -15.10 -4.54
CA LEU A 367 -16.02 -15.63 -4.39
C LEU A 367 -15.93 -17.15 -4.58
#